data_AF-A0A1I0R8M9-F1
#
_entry.id   AF-A0A1I0R8M9-F1
#
_cell.length_a   1.000
_cell.length_b   1.000
_cell.length_c   1.000
_cell.angle_alpha   90.00
_cell.angle_beta   90.00
_cell.angle_gamma   90.00
#
_symmetry.space_group_name_H-M   'P 1'
#
loop_
_entity.id
_entity.type
_entity.pdbx_description
1 polymer ?
#
loop_
_entity_poly.entity_id
_entity_poly.type
_entity_poly.pdbx_seq_one_letter_code
_entity_poly.pdbx_strand_id
1 'polypeptide(L)'
;MQKLLPAVFLLLIGFTVNAQRTAPPDPLRFIDTAVVYMDNQEYEKADEYYMTALEKIDLLSADFCFFFGKNSFYLGKYTQSIDWLNKYLELKGSRGQHSKETMALLDKAEEAFRNTNNTSTTSAETNSKFFYRNTIDCTEGEAITCPLCRGQDVIITLDKLGERLYRTCPYSTNGVLTCKEYNLLIQGLLKPKH
;
A
#
# COMPACT_ATOMS: atom_id res chain seq x y z
N MET A 1 3.76 -73.74 -48.66
CA MET A 1 4.86 -72.83 -48.26
C MET A 1 4.26 -71.47 -47.96
N GLN A 2 4.61 -70.96 -46.78
CA GLN A 2 4.11 -69.79 -46.07
C GLN A 2 4.64 -68.48 -46.66
N LYS A 3 3.82 -67.41 -46.63
CA LYS A 3 4.16 -65.96 -46.62
C LYS A 3 2.91 -65.15 -46.99
N LEU A 4 2.61 -63.96 -46.47
CA LEU A 4 2.90 -63.24 -45.22
C LEU A 4 1.96 -62.01 -45.33
N LEU A 5 1.24 -61.69 -44.26
CA LEU A 5 0.37 -60.51 -44.13
C LEU A 5 1.14 -59.20 -44.41
N PRO A 6 0.45 -58.09 -44.72
CA PRO A 6 0.82 -56.81 -44.14
C PRO A 6 -0.30 -56.26 -43.26
N ALA A 7 0.08 -56.01 -42.01
CA ALA A 7 -0.71 -55.37 -40.99
C ALA A 7 -0.96 -53.90 -41.33
N VAL A 8 -2.22 -53.48 -41.25
CA VAL A 8 -2.63 -52.09 -41.28
C VAL A 8 -2.36 -51.51 -39.88
N PHE A 9 -1.24 -50.80 -39.74
CA PHE A 9 -0.88 -50.09 -38.52
C PHE A 9 -1.59 -48.72 -38.51
N LEU A 10 -2.76 -48.67 -37.88
CA LEU A 10 -3.52 -47.43 -37.70
C LEU A 10 -2.84 -46.61 -36.59
N LEU A 11 -2.08 -45.60 -37.01
CA LEU A 11 -1.32 -44.72 -36.13
C LEU A 11 -2.28 -43.72 -35.47
N LEU A 12 -2.73 -44.05 -34.25
CA LEU A 12 -3.40 -43.12 -33.34
C LEU A 12 -2.38 -42.05 -32.89
N ILE A 13 -2.35 -40.93 -33.59
CA ILE A 13 -1.61 -39.73 -33.17
C ILE A 13 -2.38 -39.15 -31.99
N GLY A 14 -1.93 -39.46 -30.77
CA GLY A 14 -2.40 -38.82 -29.56
C GLY A 14 -2.04 -37.34 -29.59
N PHE A 15 -3.04 -36.47 -29.68
CA PHE A 15 -2.86 -35.05 -29.38
C PHE A 15 -2.57 -34.92 -27.88
N THR A 16 -1.30 -34.75 -27.53
CA THR A 16 -0.92 -34.28 -26.21
C THR A 16 -1.32 -32.82 -26.11
N VAL A 17 -2.43 -32.54 -25.41
CA VAL A 17 -2.79 -31.20 -24.99
C VAL A 17 -1.72 -30.74 -24.00
N ASN A 18 -0.74 -29.99 -24.47
CA ASN A 18 0.15 -29.24 -23.59
C ASN A 18 -0.68 -28.12 -22.95
N ALA A 19 -1.13 -28.34 -21.72
CA ALA A 19 -1.62 -27.26 -20.87
C ALA A 19 -0.44 -26.32 -20.58
N GLN A 20 -0.30 -25.27 -21.40
CA GLN A 20 0.64 -24.18 -21.14
C GLN A 20 0.21 -23.52 -19.82
N ARG A 21 0.99 -23.75 -18.76
CA ARG A 21 0.93 -22.94 -17.55
C ARG A 21 1.41 -21.54 -17.92
N THR A 22 0.49 -20.65 -18.26
CA THR A 22 0.81 -19.23 -18.37
C THR A 22 1.23 -18.76 -16.97
N ALA A 23 2.46 -18.27 -16.85
CA ALA A 23 2.87 -17.59 -15.63
C ALA A 23 1.85 -16.47 -15.34
N PRO A 24 1.48 -16.23 -14.07
CA PRO A 24 0.60 -15.12 -13.74
C PRO A 24 1.20 -13.83 -14.33
N PRO A 25 0.37 -12.96 -14.93
CA PRO A 25 0.85 -11.74 -15.56
C PRO A 25 1.59 -10.86 -14.55
N ASP A 26 2.78 -10.41 -14.93
CA ASP A 26 3.64 -9.53 -14.14
C ASP A 26 2.86 -8.28 -13.69
N PRO A 27 2.76 -8.01 -12.37
CA PRO A 27 2.09 -6.83 -11.83
C PRO A 27 2.56 -5.52 -12.47
N LEU A 28 3.84 -5.43 -12.84
CA LEU A 28 4.42 -4.23 -13.47
C LEU A 28 3.72 -3.86 -14.77
N ARG A 29 3.25 -4.84 -15.56
CA ARG A 29 2.55 -4.56 -16.82
C ARG A 29 1.22 -3.86 -16.60
N PHE A 30 0.52 -4.17 -15.51
CA PHE A 30 -0.71 -3.47 -15.16
C PHE A 30 -0.42 -2.03 -14.74
N ILE A 31 0.69 -1.81 -14.03
CA ILE A 31 1.12 -0.47 -13.62
C ILE A 31 1.48 0.37 -14.84
N ASP A 32 2.30 -0.14 -15.76
CA ASP A 32 2.66 0.56 -17.00
C ASP A 32 1.42 0.92 -17.81
N THR A 33 0.46 -0.01 -17.91
CA THR A 33 -0.81 0.22 -18.60
C THR A 33 -1.66 1.28 -17.88
N ALA A 34 -1.71 1.26 -16.56
CA ALA A 34 -2.40 2.26 -15.76
C ALA A 34 -1.83 3.66 -15.96
N VAL A 35 -0.49 3.79 -16.02
CA VAL A 35 0.18 5.07 -16.29
C VAL A 35 -0.21 5.61 -17.66
N VAL A 36 -0.25 4.77 -18.69
CA VAL A 36 -0.68 5.19 -20.04
C VAL A 36 -2.13 5.72 -20.03
N TYR A 37 -3.06 5.02 -19.37
CA TYR A 37 -4.44 5.50 -19.25
C TYR A 37 -4.53 6.81 -18.46
N MET A 38 -3.77 6.92 -17.37
CA MET A 38 -3.72 8.13 -16.55
C MET A 38 -3.17 9.33 -17.33
N ASP A 39 -2.11 9.14 -18.12
CA ASP A 39 -1.53 10.18 -18.98
C ASP A 39 -2.51 10.64 -20.08
N ASN A 40 -3.37 9.74 -20.53
CA ASN A 40 -4.50 10.04 -21.43
C ASN A 40 -5.73 10.63 -20.71
N GLN A 41 -5.64 10.90 -19.41
CA GLN A 41 -6.73 11.40 -18.56
C GLN A 41 -7.93 10.44 -18.44
N GLU A 42 -7.73 9.15 -18.75
CA GLU A 42 -8.72 8.09 -18.57
C GLU A 42 -8.58 7.49 -17.15
N TYR A 43 -8.84 8.32 -16.13
CA TYR A 43 -8.48 8.01 -14.74
C TYR A 43 -9.24 6.82 -14.16
N GLU A 44 -10.50 6.60 -14.54
CA GLU A 44 -11.29 5.45 -14.09
C GLU A 44 -10.70 4.14 -14.62
N LYS A 45 -10.29 4.12 -15.90
CA LYS A 45 -9.63 2.94 -16.49
C LYS A 45 -8.27 2.72 -15.84
N ALA A 46 -7.50 3.77 -15.63
CA ALA A 46 -6.22 3.68 -14.94
C ALA A 46 -6.40 3.07 -13.53
N ASP A 47 -7.45 3.45 -12.80
CA ASP A 47 -7.78 2.93 -11.47
C ASP A 47 -8.03 1.41 -11.49
N GLU A 48 -8.78 0.90 -12.48
CA GLU A 48 -9.01 -0.54 -12.65
C GLU A 48 -7.69 -1.31 -12.81
N TYR A 49 -6.75 -0.77 -13.59
CA TYR A 49 -5.44 -1.37 -13.79
C TYR A 49 -4.55 -1.26 -12.54
N TYR A 50 -4.57 -0.12 -11.82
CA TYR A 50 -3.85 0.01 -10.55
C TYR A 50 -4.38 -0.98 -9.51
N MET A 51 -5.70 -1.13 -9.39
CA MET A 51 -6.32 -2.10 -8.47
C MET A 51 -5.97 -3.54 -8.85
N THR A 52 -5.91 -3.85 -10.15
CA THR A 52 -5.48 -5.17 -10.63
C THR A 52 -4.01 -5.44 -10.32
N ALA A 53 -3.14 -4.44 -10.50
CA ALA A 53 -1.74 -4.53 -10.11
C ALA A 53 -1.59 -4.76 -8.60
N LEU A 54 -2.40 -4.04 -7.82
CA LEU A 54 -2.42 -4.06 -6.36
C LEU A 54 -2.73 -5.44 -5.77
N GLU A 55 -3.59 -6.21 -6.43
CA GLU A 55 -3.92 -7.58 -6.01
C GLU A 55 -2.78 -8.58 -6.26
N LYS A 56 -1.79 -8.22 -7.07
CA LYS A 56 -0.74 -9.12 -7.56
C LYS A 56 0.67 -8.72 -7.14
N ILE A 57 0.87 -7.48 -6.69
CA ILE A 57 2.16 -6.92 -6.31
C ILE A 57 2.60 -7.47 -4.93
N ASP A 58 3.76 -8.15 -4.93
CA ASP A 58 4.38 -8.63 -3.69
C ASP A 58 5.18 -7.53 -2.96
N LEU A 59 5.78 -6.60 -3.73
CA LEU A 59 6.58 -5.50 -3.19
C LEU A 59 6.16 -4.16 -3.80
N LEU A 60 5.69 -3.27 -2.94
CA LEU A 60 5.24 -1.93 -3.30
C LEU A 60 6.42 -1.04 -3.75
N SER A 61 6.40 -0.57 -5.00
CA SER A 61 7.38 0.41 -5.48
C SER A 61 6.93 1.84 -5.15
N ALA A 62 7.88 2.75 -4.96
CA ALA A 62 7.55 4.15 -4.76
C ALA A 62 6.81 4.74 -5.98
N ASP A 63 7.24 4.40 -7.19
CA ASP A 63 6.63 4.95 -8.41
C ASP A 63 5.16 4.53 -8.52
N PHE A 64 4.83 3.31 -8.13
CA PHE A 64 3.44 2.88 -8.00
C PHE A 64 2.65 3.75 -7.02
N CYS A 65 3.19 4.01 -5.82
CA CYS A 65 2.54 4.89 -4.85
C CYS A 65 2.29 6.30 -5.42
N PHE A 66 3.28 6.86 -6.11
CA PHE A 66 3.14 8.19 -6.71
C PHE A 66 2.05 8.22 -7.78
N PHE A 67 2.14 7.32 -8.77
CA PHE A 67 1.21 7.35 -9.90
C PHE A 67 -0.20 6.97 -9.49
N PHE A 68 -0.36 5.97 -8.62
CA PHE A 68 -1.68 5.61 -8.14
C PHE A 68 -2.29 6.71 -7.27
N GLY A 69 -1.52 7.29 -6.34
CA GLY A 69 -1.97 8.42 -5.54
C GLY A 69 -2.34 9.65 -6.38
N LYS A 70 -1.60 9.93 -7.46
CA LYS A 70 -1.91 10.97 -8.43
C LYS A 70 -3.21 10.67 -9.20
N ASN A 71 -3.42 9.43 -9.65
CA ASN A 71 -4.67 9.03 -10.29
C ASN A 71 -5.88 9.21 -9.34
N SER A 72 -5.75 8.76 -8.10
CA SER A 72 -6.78 8.92 -7.07
C SER A 72 -7.13 10.38 -6.81
N PHE A 73 -6.16 11.30 -6.88
CA PHE A 73 -6.42 12.73 -6.78
C PHE A 73 -7.36 13.21 -7.89
N TYR A 74 -7.06 12.85 -9.14
CA TYR A 74 -7.87 13.26 -10.29
C TYR A 74 -9.27 12.64 -10.31
N LEU A 75 -9.45 11.47 -9.67
CA LEU A 75 -10.77 10.88 -9.43
C LEU A 75 -11.53 11.49 -8.25
N GLY A 76 -10.96 12.46 -7.54
CA GLY A 76 -11.56 13.01 -6.32
C GLY A 76 -11.55 12.03 -5.13
N LYS A 77 -10.83 10.91 -5.22
CA LYS A 77 -10.64 9.94 -4.14
C LYS A 77 -9.56 10.43 -3.18
N TYR A 78 -9.81 11.57 -2.52
CA TYR A 78 -8.78 12.32 -1.81
C TYR A 78 -8.13 11.54 -0.65
N THR A 79 -8.87 10.75 0.10
CA THR A 79 -8.30 9.90 1.17
C THR A 79 -7.27 8.92 0.60
N GLN A 80 -7.62 8.20 -0.46
CA GLN A 80 -6.72 7.24 -1.12
C GLN A 80 -5.50 7.95 -1.72
N SER A 81 -5.70 9.14 -2.28
CA SER A 81 -4.60 9.96 -2.78
C SER A 81 -3.61 10.32 -1.67
N ILE A 82 -4.11 10.81 -0.54
CA ILE A 82 -3.29 11.19 0.63
C ILE A 82 -2.48 10.00 1.13
N ASP A 83 -3.12 8.83 1.30
CA ASP A 83 -2.46 7.63 1.81
C ASP A 83 -1.28 7.22 0.92
N TRP A 84 -1.49 7.19 -0.40
CA TRP A 84 -0.46 6.77 -1.35
C TRP A 84 0.66 7.79 -1.54
N LEU A 85 0.33 9.07 -1.58
CA LEU A 85 1.32 10.13 -1.72
C LEU A 85 2.19 10.23 -0.45
N ASN A 86 1.62 10.01 0.74
CA ASN A 86 2.41 9.87 1.97
C ASN A 86 3.34 8.65 1.91
N LYS A 87 2.84 7.50 1.41
CA LYS A 87 3.68 6.30 1.24
C LYS A 87 4.86 6.54 0.28
N TYR A 88 4.66 7.32 -0.78
CA TYR A 88 5.76 7.75 -1.64
C TYR A 88 6.85 8.51 -0.86
N LEU A 89 6.45 9.50 -0.05
CA LEU A 89 7.38 10.30 0.73
C LEU A 89 8.08 9.48 1.82
N GLU A 90 7.42 8.47 2.39
CA GLU A 90 8.04 7.52 3.31
C GLU A 90 9.18 6.73 2.62
N LEU A 91 8.95 6.28 1.38
CA LEU A 91 9.90 5.46 0.63
C LEU A 91 11.05 6.25 -0.01
N LYS A 92 10.80 7.50 -0.45
CA LYS A 92 11.78 8.31 -1.21
C LYS A 92 12.26 9.57 -0.49
N GLY A 93 11.58 10.00 0.57
CA GLY A 93 11.85 11.26 1.26
C GLY A 93 11.52 12.49 0.41
N SER A 94 11.95 13.66 0.88
CA SER A 94 11.68 14.97 0.24
C SER A 94 12.55 15.28 -1.00
N ARG A 95 13.47 14.38 -1.37
CA ARG A 95 14.42 14.55 -2.49
C ARG A 95 14.23 13.52 -3.62
N GLY A 96 13.18 12.71 -3.54
CA GLY A 96 12.79 11.81 -4.62
C GLY A 96 12.39 12.55 -5.89
N GLN A 97 12.43 11.82 -7.02
CA GLN A 97 12.13 12.36 -8.35
C GLN A 97 10.79 13.10 -8.43
N HIS A 98 9.78 12.58 -7.74
CA HIS A 98 8.43 13.12 -7.72
C HIS A 98 8.10 13.90 -6.43
N SER A 99 9.00 14.01 -5.45
CA SER A 99 8.66 14.53 -4.12
C SER A 99 8.06 15.93 -4.13
N LYS A 100 8.53 16.82 -5.02
CA LYS A 100 7.96 18.17 -5.16
C LYS A 100 6.49 18.13 -5.65
N GLU A 101 6.21 17.28 -6.63
CA GLU A 101 4.87 17.10 -7.16
C GLU A 101 3.97 16.39 -6.15
N THR A 102 4.50 15.37 -5.46
CA THR A 102 3.81 14.66 -4.38
C THR A 102 3.36 15.61 -3.28
N MET A 103 4.25 16.48 -2.77
CA MET A 103 3.87 17.46 -1.74
C MET A 103 2.79 18.42 -2.23
N ALA A 104 2.91 18.92 -3.48
CA ALA A 104 1.92 19.82 -4.05
C ALA A 104 0.55 19.14 -4.28
N LEU A 105 0.53 17.86 -4.65
CA LEU A 105 -0.69 17.07 -4.77
C LEU A 105 -1.29 16.75 -3.39
N LEU A 106 -0.44 16.45 -2.40
CA LEU A 106 -0.86 16.18 -1.02
C LEU A 106 -1.59 17.40 -0.43
N ASP A 107 -0.99 18.59 -0.54
CA ASP A 107 -1.59 19.83 -0.04
C ASP A 107 -2.99 20.05 -0.64
N LYS A 108 -3.13 19.84 -1.96
CA LYS A 108 -4.41 19.96 -2.68
C LYS A 108 -5.40 18.89 -2.26
N ALA A 109 -4.96 17.64 -2.13
CA ALA A 109 -5.81 16.52 -1.74
C ALA A 109 -6.35 16.72 -0.30
N GLU A 110 -5.51 17.17 0.62
CA GLU A 110 -5.90 17.47 2.00
C GLU A 110 -6.87 18.65 2.08
N GLU A 111 -6.63 19.71 1.28
CA GLU A 111 -7.56 20.84 1.18
C GLU A 111 -8.93 20.38 0.65
N ALA A 112 -8.94 19.63 -0.45
CA ALA A 112 -10.17 19.11 -1.03
C ALA A 112 -10.89 18.13 -0.09
N PHE A 113 -10.15 17.30 0.65
CA PHE A 113 -10.70 16.42 1.69
C PHE A 113 -11.37 17.22 2.82
N ARG A 114 -10.71 18.27 3.34
CA ARG A 114 -11.31 19.15 4.37
C ARG A 114 -12.60 19.81 3.86
N ASN A 115 -12.58 20.29 2.61
CA ASN A 115 -13.73 20.96 2.01
C ASN A 115 -14.89 19.99 1.75
N THR A 116 -14.62 18.76 1.33
CA THR A 116 -15.64 17.73 1.07
C THR A 116 -16.33 17.26 2.36
N ASN A 117 -15.58 17.07 3.44
CA ASN A 117 -16.14 16.64 4.73
C ASN A 117 -17.05 17.69 5.39
N ASN A 118 -16.89 18.98 5.07
CA ASN A 118 -17.77 20.04 5.56
C ASN A 118 -19.16 20.05 4.89
N THR A 119 -19.34 19.30 3.79
CA THR A 119 -20.57 19.30 2.97
C THR A 119 -21.27 17.95 2.86
N SER A 120 -20.73 16.86 3.42
CA SER A 120 -21.30 15.52 3.19
C SER A 120 -21.19 14.61 4.42
N THR A 121 -22.28 14.55 5.20
CA THR A 121 -22.62 13.40 6.04
C THR A 121 -23.10 12.26 5.14
N THR A 122 -22.23 11.69 4.31
CA THR A 122 -22.55 10.47 3.56
C THR A 122 -21.32 9.57 3.54
N SER A 123 -21.37 8.62 4.47
CA SER A 123 -20.64 7.37 4.46
C SER A 123 -20.85 6.63 3.14
N ALA A 124 -19.88 6.73 2.23
CA ALA A 124 -19.71 5.74 1.17
C ALA A 124 -18.25 5.79 0.68
N GLU A 125 -17.60 4.64 0.76
CA GLU A 125 -16.41 4.28 -0.01
C GLU A 125 -15.08 4.94 0.40
N THR A 126 -14.85 5.11 1.70
CA THR A 126 -13.51 4.78 2.16
C THR A 126 -13.39 3.26 2.04
N ASN A 127 -12.81 2.78 0.94
CA ASN A 127 -12.19 1.47 0.93
C ASN A 127 -11.06 1.51 1.96
N SER A 128 -11.44 1.41 3.24
CA SER A 128 -10.60 1.21 4.42
C SER A 128 -9.78 -0.08 4.34
N LYS A 129 -9.93 -0.83 3.25
CA LYS A 129 -8.98 -1.81 2.73
C LYS A 129 -7.59 -1.22 2.47
N PHE A 130 -7.47 0.11 2.40
CA PHE A 130 -6.22 0.84 2.18
C PHE A 130 -5.33 1.07 3.40
N PHE A 131 -5.70 0.55 4.57
CA PHE A 131 -4.70 0.20 5.57
C PHE A 131 -4.03 -1.09 5.10
N TYR A 132 -3.09 -0.99 4.13
CA TYR A 132 -2.13 -2.07 3.93
C TYR A 132 -1.61 -2.44 5.30
N ARG A 133 -1.76 -3.72 5.65
CA ARG A 133 -1.39 -4.34 6.90
C ARG A 133 -0.10 -3.69 7.43
N ASN A 134 -0.26 -2.68 8.27
CA ASN A 134 0.80 -2.12 9.10
C ASN A 134 1.06 -3.18 10.18
N THR A 135 1.51 -4.34 9.73
CA THR A 135 1.99 -5.43 10.55
C THR A 135 3.38 -5.70 10.04
N ILE A 136 4.37 -5.33 10.85
CA ILE A 136 5.72 -5.85 10.64
C ILE A 136 5.71 -7.32 11.05
N ASP A 137 6.42 -8.15 10.27
CA ASP A 137 6.75 -9.50 10.68
C ASP A 137 7.90 -9.39 11.69
N CYS A 138 7.59 -9.57 12.96
CA CYS A 138 8.53 -9.54 14.07
C CYS A 138 8.47 -10.87 14.82
N THR A 139 9.64 -11.34 15.27
CA THR A 139 9.75 -12.60 16.00
C THR A 139 9.02 -12.51 17.33
N GLU A 140 8.13 -13.47 17.60
CA GLU A 140 7.42 -13.54 18.88
C GLU A 140 8.42 -13.65 20.04
N GLY A 141 8.32 -12.72 21.01
CA GLY A 141 9.20 -12.66 22.18
C GLY A 141 10.21 -11.52 22.17
N GLU A 142 10.45 -10.85 21.03
CA GLU A 142 11.32 -9.68 20.98
C GLU A 142 10.59 -8.40 21.42
N ALA A 143 11.25 -7.63 22.28
CA ALA A 143 10.80 -6.30 22.69
C ALA A 143 11.19 -5.27 21.64
N ILE A 144 10.22 -4.56 21.09
CA ILE A 144 10.41 -3.53 20.07
C ILE A 144 10.47 -2.18 20.75
N THR A 145 11.44 -1.35 20.38
CA THR A 145 11.54 0.02 20.90
C THR A 145 10.32 0.83 20.46
N CYS A 146 9.63 1.45 21.41
CA CYS A 146 8.45 2.27 21.13
C CYS A 146 8.85 3.50 20.31
N PRO A 147 8.26 3.73 19.13
CA PRO A 147 8.64 4.85 18.25
C PRO A 147 8.19 6.21 18.81
N LEU A 148 7.18 6.25 19.69
CA LEU A 148 6.64 7.49 20.25
C LEU A 148 7.55 8.11 21.30
N CYS A 149 8.09 7.30 22.22
CA CYS A 149 8.98 7.74 23.28
C CYS A 149 10.45 7.38 23.04
N ARG A 150 10.76 6.72 21.91
CA ARG A 150 12.11 6.29 21.51
C ARG A 150 12.83 5.47 22.59
N GLY A 151 12.10 4.61 23.29
CA GLY A 151 12.66 3.79 24.37
C GLY A 151 12.80 4.47 25.73
N GLN A 152 12.44 5.75 25.85
CA GLN A 152 12.60 6.51 27.10
C GLN A 152 11.41 6.39 28.06
N ASP A 153 10.30 5.80 27.59
CA ASP A 153 9.00 5.74 28.28
C ASP A 153 8.40 7.11 28.66
N VAL A 154 9.00 8.19 28.19
CA VAL A 154 8.59 9.58 28.41
C VAL A 154 8.59 10.29 27.06
N ILE A 155 7.55 11.06 26.81
CA ILE A 155 7.40 11.95 25.67
C ILE A 155 7.74 13.36 26.16
N ILE A 156 8.70 14.00 25.49
CA ILE A 156 9.15 15.36 25.79
C ILE A 156 8.60 16.27 24.70
N THR A 157 7.73 17.21 25.08
CA THR A 157 7.21 18.26 24.19
C THR A 157 7.61 19.64 24.71
N LEU A 158 7.55 20.66 23.86
CA LEU A 158 7.71 22.05 24.27
C LEU A 158 6.32 22.69 24.43
N ASP A 159 6.14 23.52 25.45
CA ASP A 159 4.93 24.32 25.59
C ASP A 159 5.01 25.62 24.77
N LYS A 160 3.99 26.48 24.90
CA LYS A 160 3.93 27.76 24.18
C LYS A 160 5.02 28.75 24.59
N LEU A 161 5.68 28.53 25.73
CA LEU A 161 6.76 29.35 26.26
C LEU A 161 8.14 28.75 25.99
N GLY A 162 8.21 27.56 25.37
CA GLY A 162 9.44 26.85 25.08
C GLY A 162 9.94 25.97 26.23
N GLU A 163 9.14 25.79 27.28
CA GLU A 163 9.47 24.95 28.43
C GLU A 163 9.22 23.47 28.12
N ARG A 164 10.07 22.59 28.66
CA ARG A 164 9.95 21.14 28.45
C ARG A 164 8.84 20.55 29.31
N LEU A 165 7.84 19.99 28.64
CA LEU A 165 6.78 19.17 29.24
C LEU A 165 7.13 17.70 29.10
N TYR A 166 7.11 16.99 30.23
CA TYR A 166 7.37 15.56 30.31
C TYR A 166 6.04 14.84 30.56
N ARG A 167 5.73 13.85 29.72
CA ARG A 167 4.55 13.00 29.90
C ARG A 167 4.96 11.54 29.77
N THR A 168 4.51 10.69 30.68
CA THR A 168 4.70 9.24 30.53
C THR A 168 4.10 8.77 29.21
N CYS A 169 4.79 7.88 28.50
CA CYS A 169 4.27 7.32 27.26
C CYS A 169 3.02 6.48 27.59
N PRO A 170 1.86 6.79 27.02
CA PRO A 170 0.63 6.08 27.35
C PRO A 170 0.58 4.66 26.75
N TYR A 171 1.49 4.31 25.84
CA TYR A 171 1.41 3.08 25.05
C TYR A 171 2.50 2.05 25.38
N SER A 172 3.68 2.49 25.83
CA SER A 172 4.80 1.59 26.13
C SER A 172 4.88 1.21 27.61
N THR A 173 5.66 0.18 27.89
CA THR A 173 6.10 -0.15 29.25
C THR A 173 7.61 -0.16 29.24
N ASN A 174 8.26 0.71 30.01
CA ASN A 174 9.72 0.90 29.96
C ASN A 174 10.23 1.23 28.54
N GLY A 175 9.42 1.95 27.75
CA GLY A 175 9.80 2.37 26.41
C GLY A 175 9.75 1.28 25.34
N VAL A 176 9.25 0.08 25.65
CA VAL A 176 9.14 -1.02 24.70
C VAL A 176 7.68 -1.47 24.48
N LEU A 177 7.46 -2.13 23.34
CA LEU A 177 6.21 -2.74 22.90
C LEU A 177 6.49 -4.19 22.47
N THR A 178 5.55 -5.09 22.71
CA THR A 178 5.57 -6.39 22.04
C THR A 178 5.32 -6.21 20.53
N CYS A 179 5.72 -7.20 19.73
CA CYS A 179 5.40 -7.26 18.29
C CYS A 179 3.91 -6.98 18.01
N LYS A 180 3.02 -7.60 18.81
CA LYS A 180 1.56 -7.39 18.71
C LYS A 180 1.16 -5.94 19.03
N GLU A 181 1.67 -5.37 20.11
CA GLU A 181 1.35 -3.99 20.50
C GLU A 181 1.90 -2.98 19.50
N TYR A 182 3.11 -3.19 18.98
CA TYR A 182 3.69 -2.36 17.94
C TYR A 182 2.79 -2.33 16.71
N ASN A 183 2.36 -3.51 16.24
CA ASN A 183 1.45 -3.64 15.10
C ASN A 183 0.10 -2.95 15.37
N LEU A 184 -0.47 -3.09 16.57
CA LEU A 184 -1.68 -2.36 16.95
C LEU A 184 -1.44 -0.84 17.01
N LEU A 185 -0.26 -0.39 17.41
CA LEU A 185 0.10 1.03 17.50
C LEU A 185 0.14 1.66 16.11
N ILE A 186 0.83 1.03 15.16
CA ILE A 186 0.93 1.54 13.78
C ILE A 186 -0.38 1.39 12.98
N GLN A 187 -1.34 0.64 13.51
CA GLN A 187 -2.73 0.57 13.02
C GLN A 187 -3.65 1.59 13.68
N GLY A 188 -3.18 2.33 14.69
CA GLY A 188 -4.03 3.24 15.47
C GLY A 188 -5.05 2.54 16.37
N LEU A 189 -4.88 1.23 16.61
CA LEU A 189 -5.80 0.39 17.39
C LEU A 189 -5.29 0.12 18.82
N LEU A 190 -4.02 0.43 19.12
CA LEU A 190 -3.48 0.24 20.46
C LEU A 190 -4.14 1.21 21.44
N LYS A 191 -4.71 0.67 22.52
CA LYS A 191 -5.30 1.48 23.59
C LYS A 191 -4.21 1.95 24.55
N PRO A 192 -4.34 3.16 25.12
CA PRO A 192 -3.51 3.60 26.24
C PRO A 192 -3.55 2.60 27.40
N LYS A 193 -2.40 2.35 28.01
CA LYS A 193 -2.25 1.57 29.24
C LYS A 193 -2.51 2.41 30.49
N HIS A 194 -2.28 3.72 30.40
CA HIS A 194 -2.36 4.70 31.48
C HIS A 194 -3.02 5.99 31.00
#